data_AF-A0A961DR53-F1
#
_entry.id   AF-A0A961DR53-F1
#
_cell.length_a   1.000
_cell.length_b   1.000
_cell.length_c   1.000
_cell.angle_alpha   90.00
_cell.angle_beta   90.00
_cell.angle_gamma   90.00
#
_symmetry.space_group_name_H-M   'P 1'
#
loop_
_entity.id
_entity.type
_entity.pdbx_description
1 polymer ?
#
loop_
_entity_poly.entity_id
_entity_poly.type
_entity_poly.pdbx_seq_one_letter_code
_entity_poly.pdbx_strand_id
1 'polypeptide(L)'
;EDGRVLYVGKATNLRTRVRSYFGSDDRRKIGPLLRDTQRIDHKSTSSTLEAEVLEMRLIHHFEPAYNRDGTRWRSSVYVKVDSGRS
;
A
#
# COMPACT_ATOMS: atom_id res chain seq x y z
N GLU A 1 -16.73 0.77 16.44
CA GLU A 1 -16.65 -0.20 15.32
C GLU A 1 -15.34 0.07 14.60
N ASP A 2 -14.38 -0.84 14.72
CA ASP A 2 -13.05 -0.64 14.16
C ASP A 2 -13.12 -0.77 12.64
N GLY A 3 -13.07 0.37 11.94
CA GLY A 3 -13.07 0.42 10.49
C GLY A 3 -11.89 -0.38 9.94
N ARG A 4 -12.18 -1.41 9.14
CA ARG A 4 -11.15 -2.25 8.50
C ARG A 4 -10.42 -1.46 7.42
N VAL A 5 -9.09 -1.46 7.45
CA VAL A 5 -8.27 -0.89 6.39
C VAL A 5 -8.39 -1.76 5.13
N LEU A 6 -8.94 -1.19 4.06
CA LEU A 6 -9.17 -1.89 2.80
C LEU A 6 -7.96 -1.80 1.85
N TYR A 7 -7.27 -0.66 1.85
CA TYR A 7 -6.14 -0.37 0.99
C TYR A 7 -5.21 0.67 1.61
N VAL A 8 -3.91 0.50 1.43
CA VAL A 8 -2.87 1.48 1.77
C VAL A 8 -2.07 1.81 0.51
N GLY A 9 -1.82 3.09 0.27
CA GLY A 9 -1.04 3.57 -0.85
C GLY A 9 -0.32 4.88 -0.53
N LYS A 10 0.71 5.20 -1.31
CA LYS A 10 1.42 6.50 -1.29
C LYS A 10 1.11 7.35 -2.52
N ALA A 11 1.22 8.67 -2.37
CA ALA A 11 1.12 9.62 -3.47
C ALA A 11 1.82 10.95 -3.15
N THR A 12 2.45 11.56 -4.16
CA THR A 12 2.93 12.95 -4.11
C THR A 12 1.78 13.95 -4.25
N ASN A 13 0.68 13.54 -4.89
CA ASN A 13 -0.56 14.32 -4.99
C ASN A 13 -1.77 13.41 -4.73
N LEU A 14 -2.33 13.52 -3.53
CA LEU A 14 -3.49 12.73 -3.09
C LEU A 14 -4.71 12.93 -4.00
N ARG A 15 -4.96 14.16 -4.46
CA ARG A 15 -6.13 14.45 -5.30
C ARG A 15 -6.05 13.73 -6.63
N THR A 16 -4.90 13.76 -7.29
CA THR A 16 -4.68 13.06 -8.56
C THR A 16 -4.78 11.55 -8.38
N ARG A 17 -4.20 11.01 -7.30
CA ARG A 17 -4.25 9.56 -7.00
C ARG A 17 -5.67 9.07 -6.72
N VAL A 18 -6.45 9.81 -5.95
CA VAL A 18 -7.85 9.46 -5.69
C VAL A 18 -8.66 9.54 -6.99
N ARG A 19 -8.46 10.58 -7.80
CA ARG A 19 -9.16 10.73 -9.09
C ARG A 19 -8.85 9.60 -10.07
N SER A 20 -7.64 9.04 -10.10
CA SER A 20 -7.31 7.94 -11.00
C SER A 20 -8.18 6.70 -10.76
N TYR A 21 -8.68 6.51 -9.53
CA TYR A 21 -9.59 5.40 -9.20
C TYR A 21 -10.99 5.53 -9.82
N PHE A 22 -11.41 6.74 -10.18
CA PHE A 22 -12.71 6.99 -10.81
C PHE A 22 -12.66 7.04 -12.34
N GLY A 23 -11.47 6.86 -12.94
CA GLY A 23 -11.26 6.77 -14.38
C GLY A 23 -11.92 5.56 -15.03
N SER A 24 -11.95 5.54 -16.37
CA SER A 24 -12.70 4.55 -17.17
C SER A 24 -12.06 3.15 -17.22
N ASP A 25 -10.75 3.01 -16.98
CA ASP A 25 -10.00 1.80 -17.34
C ASP A 25 -9.78 0.80 -16.17
N ASP A 26 -9.78 1.26 -14.91
CA ASP A 26 -9.44 0.42 -13.74
C ASP A 26 -10.64 -0.13 -12.94
N ARG A 27 -11.87 0.11 -13.42
CA ARG A 27 -13.11 -0.15 -12.66
C ARG A 27 -13.31 -1.60 -12.23
N ARG A 28 -12.76 -2.58 -12.95
CA ARG A 28 -12.97 -4.00 -12.64
C ARG A 28 -12.28 -4.44 -11.34
N LYS A 29 -11.12 -3.86 -11.00
CA LYS A 29 -10.34 -4.23 -9.80
C LYS A 29 -10.57 -3.27 -8.65
N ILE A 30 -10.80 -1.99 -8.97
CA ILE A 30 -10.94 -0.91 -7.99
C ILE A 30 -12.41 -0.65 -7.63
N GLY A 31 -13.35 -1.03 -8.48
CA GLY A 31 -14.79 -0.84 -8.24
C GLY A 31 -15.27 -1.40 -6.89
N PRO A 32 -14.94 -2.66 -6.52
CA PRO A 32 -15.29 -3.19 -5.20
C PRO A 32 -14.69 -2.40 -4.03
N LEU A 33 -13.39 -2.07 -4.11
CA LEU A 33 -12.72 -1.24 -3.10
C LEU A 33 -13.46 0.09 -2.90
N LEU A 34 -13.81 0.78 -3.99
CA LEU A 34 -14.50 2.06 -3.91
C LEU A 34 -15.92 1.95 -3.35
N ARG A 35 -16.65 0.86 -3.65
CA ARG A 35 -17.99 0.62 -3.08
C ARG A 35 -17.94 0.40 -1.58
N ASP A 36 -16.91 -0.30 -1.10
CA ASP A 36 -16.76 -0.65 0.32
C ASP A 36 -16.13 0.48 1.14
N THR A 37 -15.49 1.45 0.48
CA THR A 37 -14.78 2.56 1.15
C THR A 37 -15.76 3.58 1.74
N GLN A 38 -15.72 3.75 3.06
CA GLN A 38 -16.52 4.75 3.79
C GLN A 38 -15.75 6.04 4.10
N ARG A 39 -14.42 5.95 4.25
CA ARG A 39 -13.55 7.08 4.58
C ARG A 39 -12.16 6.90 3.96
N ILE A 40 -11.52 8.02 3.66
CA ILE A 40 -10.11 8.08 3.28
C ILE A 40 -9.38 8.93 4.32
N ASP A 41 -8.37 8.34 4.95
CA ASP A 41 -7.44 9.04 5.85
C ASP A 41 -6.09 9.22 5.16
N HIS A 42 -5.32 10.25 5.56
CA HIS A 42 -3.98 10.48 5.03
C HIS A 42 -3.03 10.99 6.11
N LYS A 43 -1.74 10.71 5.92
CA LYS A 43 -0.66 11.25 6.75
C LYS A 43 0.43 11.81 5.83
N SER A 44 0.78 13.07 6.02
CA SER A 44 1.89 13.70 5.29
C SER A 44 3.23 13.17 5.78
N THR A 45 4.17 13.00 4.86
CA THR A 45 5.57 12.65 5.16
C THR A 45 6.50 13.72 4.61
N SER A 46 7.69 13.82 5.20
CA SER A 46 8.73 14.79 4.84
C SER A 46 9.48 14.42 3.55
N SER A 47 9.47 13.14 3.18
CA SER A 47 10.17 12.62 2.01
C SER A 47 9.41 11.46 1.36
N THR A 48 9.80 11.14 0.12
CA THR A 48 9.33 9.95 -0.59
C THR A 48 9.77 8.68 0.12
N LEU A 49 11.03 8.61 0.58
CA LEU A 49 11.55 7.45 1.33
C LEU A 49 10.74 7.18 2.61
N GLU A 50 10.39 8.23 3.35
CA GLU A 50 9.54 8.07 4.54
C GLU A 50 8.15 7.51 4.17
N ALA A 51 7.56 7.97 3.05
CA ALA A 51 6.29 7.44 2.56
C ALA A 51 6.40 5.96 2.16
N GLU A 52 7.49 5.56 1.50
CA GLU A 52 7.78 4.15 1.15
C GLU A 52 7.81 3.27 2.40
N VAL A 53 8.60 3.66 3.40
CA VAL A 53 8.76 2.89 4.64
C VAL A 53 7.45 2.83 5.42
N LEU A 54 6.72 3.94 5.51
CA LEU A 54 5.44 3.98 6.21
C LEU A 54 4.38 3.12 5.51
N GLU A 55 4.25 3.22 4.19
CA GLU A 55 3.34 2.39 3.39
C GLU A 55 3.61 0.91 3.63
N MET A 56 4.86 0.49 3.51
CA MET A 56 5.26 -0.90 3.75
C MET A 56 4.88 -1.38 5.15
N ARG A 57 5.16 -0.58 6.20
CA ARG A 57 4.81 -0.92 7.59
C ARG A 57 3.31 -1.06 7.78
N LEU A 58 2.51 -0.16 7.21
CA LEU A 58 1.05 -0.21 7.32
C LEU A 58 0.44 -1.38 6.54
N ILE A 59 0.98 -1.72 5.37
CA ILE A 59 0.57 -2.91 4.62
C ILE A 59 0.87 -4.19 5.42
N HIS A 60 2.05 -4.29 6.05
CA HIS A 60 2.38 -5.45 6.89
C HIS A 60 1.54 -5.52 8.16
N HIS A 61 1.21 -4.38 8.75
CA HIS A 61 0.43 -4.32 9.99
C HIS A 61 -1.05 -4.67 9.76
N PHE A 62 -1.65 -4.16 8.69
CA PHE A 62 -3.09 -4.30 8.44
C PHE A 62 -3.46 -5.43 7.48
N GLU A 63 -2.50 -5.91 6.68
CA GLU A 63 -2.69 -6.89 5.60
C GLU A 63 -3.97 -6.61 4.77
N PRO A 64 -4.09 -5.41 4.15
CA PRO A 64 -5.33 -5.00 3.52
C PRO A 64 -5.69 -5.88 2.32
N ALA A 65 -6.97 -6.25 2.20
CA ALA A 65 -7.44 -7.20 1.20
C ALA A 65 -7.19 -6.76 -0.25
N TYR A 66 -7.15 -5.45 -0.51
CA TYR A 66 -6.97 -4.90 -1.85
C TYR A 66 -5.49 -4.56 -2.18
N ASN A 67 -4.56 -4.71 -1.24
CA ASN A 67 -3.11 -4.59 -1.52
C ASN A 67 -2.55 -5.89 -2.09
N ARG A 68 -2.00 -5.82 -3.31
CA ARG A 68 -1.34 -6.97 -3.96
C ARG A 68 0.14 -7.07 -3.60
N ASP A 69 0.81 -5.94 -3.58
CA ASP A 69 2.24 -5.83 -3.28
C ASP A 69 2.43 -5.63 -1.78
N GLY A 70 3.47 -6.24 -1.21
CA GLY A 70 3.80 -6.12 0.22
C GLY A 70 2.99 -7.00 1.17
N THR A 71 1.88 -7.62 0.73
CA THR A 71 1.11 -8.58 1.57
C THR A 71 1.73 -9.97 1.64
N ARG A 72 2.62 -10.34 0.70
CA ARG A 72 3.38 -11.61 0.70
C ARG A 72 4.68 -11.59 1.51
N TRP A 73 4.89 -10.58 2.36
CA TRP A 73 6.13 -10.35 3.11
C TRP A 73 6.57 -11.47 4.05
N ARG A 74 5.68 -12.43 4.34
CA ARG A 74 5.99 -13.66 5.07
C ARG A 74 6.68 -14.73 4.22
N SER A 75 6.88 -14.51 2.92
CA SER A 75 7.71 -15.40 2.11
C SER A 75 9.17 -15.24 2.57
N SER A 76 9.70 -16.27 3.23
CA SER A 76 11.07 -16.28 3.74
C SER A 76 12.08 -15.95 2.63
N VAL A 77 12.79 -14.85 2.79
CA VAL A 77 13.95 -14.49 1.97
C VAL A 77 15.19 -14.63 2.85
N TYR A 78 16.13 -15.46 2.43
CA TYR A 78 17.40 -15.66 3.12
C TYR A 78 18.49 -14.90 2.36
N VAL A 79 19.29 -14.13 3.09
CA VAL A 79 20.49 -13.51 2.54
C VAL A 79 21.65 -14.48 2.77
N LYS A 80 22.17 -15.10 1.70
CA LYS A 80 23.43 -15.85 1.79
C LYS A 80 24.57 -14.85 1.78
N VAL A 81 25.23 -14.68 2.93
CA VAL A 81 26.50 -13.94 2.99
C VAL A 81 27.58 -14.86 2.46
N ASP A 82 28.16 -14.52 1.31
CA ASP A 82 29.37 -15.19 0.84
C ASP A 82 30.56 -14.50 1.51
N SER A 83 31.23 -15.21 2.41
CA SER A 83 32.48 -14.76 2.98
C SER A 83 33.57 -14.94 1.93
N GLY A 84 33.64 -14.01 0.98
CA GLY A 84 34.75 -13.92 0.04
C GLY A 84 36.05 -13.79 0.82
N ARG A 85 36.75 -14.91 1.02
CA ARG A 85 38.16 -14.88 1.38
C ARG A 85 38.92 -14.39 0.14
N SER A 86 39.82 -13.45 0.42
CA SER A 86 40.65 -12.66 -0.48
C SER A 86 41.37 -13.45 -1.57
#